data_AF-A0A4R9W9J5-F1
#
_entry.id   AF-A0A4R9W9J5-F1
#
_cell.length_a   1.000
_cell.length_b   1.000
_cell.length_c   1.000
_cell.angle_alpha   90.00
_cell.angle_beta   90.00
_cell.angle_gamma   90.00
#
_symmetry.space_group_name_H-M   'P 1'
#
loop_
_entity.id
_entity.type
_entity.pdbx_description
1 polymer ?
#
loop_
_entity_poly.entity_id
_entity_poly.type
_entity_poly.pdbx_seq_one_letter_code
_entity_poly.pdbx_strand_id
1 'polypeptide(L)' 'MDEACWAIGVGRSVLYRFHREGKVEFRKLGGRTLVPVESLRRLIEEAPAA' A
#
# COMPACT_ATOMS: atom_id res chain seq x y z
N MET A 1 -2.85 -2.72 -8.62
CA MET A 1 -3.06 -1.61 -7.66
C MET A 1 -4.35 -1.81 -6.88
N ASP A 2 -5.45 -2.12 -7.56
CA ASP A 2 -6.73 -2.41 -6.89
C ASP A 2 -6.63 -3.62 -5.94
N GLU A 3 -5.79 -4.60 -6.25
CA GLU A 3 -5.51 -5.75 -5.38
C GLU A 3 -4.94 -5.33 -4.02
N ALA A 4 -4.08 -4.31 -3.99
CA ALA A 4 -3.54 -3.77 -2.74
C ALA A 4 -4.62 -3.07 -1.91
N CYS A 5 -5.51 -2.31 -2.57
CA CYS A 5 -6.66 -1.66 -1.92
C CYS A 5 -7.58 -2.70 -1.27
N TRP A 6 -7.89 -3.78 -2.00
CA TRP A 6 -8.68 -4.91 -1.49
C TRP A 6 -7.99 -5.63 -0.33
N ALA A 7 -6.68 -5.85 -0.41
CA ALA A 7 -5.94 -6.61 0.60
C ALA A 7 -5.95 -5.95 1.99
N ILE A 8 -5.96 -4.61 2.05
CA ILE A 8 -5.95 -3.87 3.33
C ILE A 8 -7.27 -3.11 3.61
N GLY A 9 -8.30 -3.32 2.78
CA GLY A 9 -9.63 -2.74 2.98
C GLY A 9 -9.71 -1.22 2.84
N VAL A 10 -8.84 -0.58 2.05
CA VAL A 10 -8.83 0.88 1.87
C VAL A 10 -9.11 1.31 0.44
N GLY A 11 -9.63 2.53 0.27
CA GLY A 11 -9.77 3.13 -1.06
C GLY A 11 -8.43 3.64 -1.63
N ARG A 12 -8.38 3.83 -2.95
CA ARG A 12 -7.19 4.35 -3.67
C ARG A 12 -6.64 5.64 -3.07
N SER A 13 -7.52 6.59 -2.71
CA SER A 13 -7.11 7.87 -2.13
C SER A 13 -6.33 7.71 -0.82
N VAL A 14 -6.69 6.72 0.00
CA VAL A 14 -5.99 6.37 1.24
C VAL A 14 -4.67 5.69 0.93
N LEU A 15 -4.66 4.73 -0.01
CA LEU A 15 -3.42 4.06 -0.43
C LEU A 15 -2.39 5.05 -0.98
N TYR A 16 -2.81 6.01 -1.81
CA TYR A 16 -1.95 7.12 -2.28
C TYR A 16 -1.51 8.05 -1.15
N ARG A 17 -2.33 8.23 -0.11
CA ARG A 17 -1.95 8.99 1.09
C ARG A 17 -0.82 8.27 1.83
N PHE A 18 -0.97 6.97 2.10
CA PHE A 18 0.09 6.17 2.73
C PHE A 18 1.39 6.17 1.93
N HIS A 19 1.32 6.16 0.59
CA HIS A 19 2.50 6.30 -0.25
C HIS A 19 3.18 7.67 -0.08
N ARG A 20 2.40 8.76 -0.07
CA ARG A 20 2.93 10.12 0.18
C ARG A 20 3.51 10.28 1.59
N GLU A 21 2.97 9.56 2.56
CA GLU A 21 3.48 9.49 3.94
C GLU A 21 4.70 8.57 4.10
N GLY A 22 5.14 7.89 3.02
CA GLY A 22 6.27 6.97 3.05
C GLY A 22 5.97 5.61 3.70
N LYS A 23 4.71 5.34 4.02
CA LYS A 23 4.27 4.10 4.69
C LYS A 23 4.05 2.93 3.72
N VAL A 24 3.85 3.22 2.44
CA VAL A 24 3.68 2.21 1.39
C VAL A 24 4.54 2.55 0.18
N GLU A 25 5.26 1.55 -0.34
CA GLU A 25 6.12 1.69 -1.50
C GLU A 25 5.35 1.36 -2.79
N PHE A 26 5.53 2.18 -3.82
CA PHE A 26 5.06 1.88 -5.17
C PHE A 26 6.25 1.62 -6.08
N ARG A 27 6.16 0.58 -6.90
CA ARG A 27 7.20 0.24 -7.86
C ARG A 27 6.63 0.17 -9.26
N LYS A 28 7.28 0.85 -10.19
CA LYS A 28 6.98 0.71 -11.62
C LYS A 28 7.64 -0.56 -12.14
N LEU A 29 6.86 -1.42 -12.77
CA LEU A 29 7.34 -2.58 -13.49
C LEU A 29 6.69 -2.59 -14.87
N GLY A 30 7.47 -2.23 -15.89
CA GLY A 30 6.95 -1.90 -17.22
C GLY A 30 5.90 -0.79 -17.15
N GLY A 31 4.74 -1.01 -17.76
CA GLY A 31 3.62 -0.06 -17.77
C GLY A 31 2.74 -0.07 -16.52
N ARG A 32 3.02 -0.92 -15.52
CA ARG A 32 2.17 -1.10 -14.33
C ARG A 32 2.81 -0.53 -13.07
N THR A 33 1.97 -0.02 -12.18
CA THR A 33 2.36 0.29 -10.79
C THR A 33 2.00 -0.91 -9.92
N LEU A 34 3.00 -1.48 -9.26
CA LEU A 34 2.86 -2.55 -8.29
C LEU A 34 3.03 -1.99 -6.87
N VAL A 35 2.36 -2.65 -5.92
CA VAL A 35 2.55 -2.41 -4.49
C VAL A 35 3.15 -3.70 -3.93
N PRO A 36 4.39 -3.68 -3.42
CA PRO A 36 5.03 -4.87 -2.89
C PRO A 36 4.29 -5.39 -1.66
N VAL A 37 4.12 -6.71 -1.57
CA VAL A 37 3.38 -7.36 -0.47
C VAL A 37 4.08 -7.11 0.86
N GLU A 38 5.42 -7.12 0.88
CA GLU A 38 6.23 -6.80 2.05
C GLU A 38 6.04 -5.36 2.55
N SER A 39 5.68 -4.43 1.66
CA SER A 39 5.38 -3.06 2.06
C SER A 39 4.00 -2.97 2.70
N LEU A 40 2.99 -3.64 2.13
CA LEU A 40 1.67 -3.73 2.74
C LEU A 40 1.70 -4.45 4.09
N ARG A 41 2.51 -5.50 4.21
CA ARG A 41 2.66 -6.25 5.45
C ARG A 41 3.27 -5.40 6.56
N ARG A 42 4.35 -4.65 6.27
CA ARG A 42 4.95 -3.69 7.22
C ARG A 42 3.94 -2.65 7.69
N LEU A 43 3.14 -2.09 6.78
CA LEU A 43 2.07 -1.15 7.15
C LEU A 43 1.10 -1.73 8.18
N ILE A 44 0.72 -3.01 8.04
CA ILE A 44 -0.21 -3.67 8.97
C ILE A 44 0.49 -3.98 10.31
N GLU A 45 1.73 -4.48 10.27
CA GLU A 45 2.49 -4.82 11.48
C GLU A 45 2.85 -3.58 12.32
N GLU A 46 3.04 -2.42 11.68
CA GLU A 46 3.30 -1.13 12.33
C GLU A 46 2.02 -0.37 12.71
N ALA A 47 0.85 -0.82 12.26
CA ALA A 47 -0.40 -0.19 12.63
C ALA A 47 -0.60 -0.33 14.15
N PRO A 48 -0.94 0.75 14.86
CA PRO A 48 -1.21 0.66 16.29
C PRO A 48 -2.35 -0.34 16.50
N ALA A 49 -2.13 -1.32 17.37
CA ALA A 49 -3.20 -2.20 17.82
C ALA A 49 -4.27 -1.33 18.49
N ALA A 50 -5.49 -1.38 17.97
CA ALA A 50 -6.67 -0.72 18.53
C ALA A 50 -7.32 -1.61 19.59
#